data_AF-A0AAV0EH76-F1
#
_entry.id   AF-A0AAV0EH76-F1
#
_cell.length_a   1.000
_cell.length_b   1.000
_cell.length_c   1.000
_cell.angle_alpha   90.00
_cell.angle_beta   90.00
_cell.angle_gamma   90.00
#
_symmetry.space_group_name_H-M   'P 1'
#
loop_
_entity.id
_entity.type
_entity.pdbx_description
1 polymer ?
#
loop_
_entity_poly.entity_id
_entity_poly.type
_entity_poly.pdbx_seq_one_letter_code
_entity_poly.pdbx_strand_id
1 'polypeptide(L)'
;MTLSLCNHSFPPLLYSYPSPPFRLIAASHHKAFITTGASIAISLGLLISPSSLASELPLNQSSAISLVQSNDKDQLNCREDEPDLSTSAAEPDLVTNDGIVADVWHIVNDSFLNTGHRSWSPETWLSKKEDITSTPIQSRARAHDIIRRMLTSLDDPYTHFLSPAEFSKMARYDMTSIGINLMEVPDDNQGVKLKVSGLLLDGPARSAGVRQGDELMSVNGIDVKGKSSFEASSLIQGPGGTLVKLMVKHGKCGPVESVDVERQPIARTPVFYRMEQIDHGSSLVGYVRLKEFNALAKKDIVTAMQRLRDMGASSFVLDLRDNLGGLVQAGVEIAKLFLNEGEMV
;
A
#
# COMPACT_ATOMS: atom_id res chain seq x y z
N MET A 1 19.39 8.01 -21.17
CA MET A 1 18.06 7.37 -21.22
C MET A 1 17.04 8.48 -21.13
N THR A 2 16.21 8.67 -22.16
CA THR A 2 15.26 9.80 -22.22
C THR A 2 13.91 9.28 -21.74
N LEU A 3 13.44 9.75 -20.58
CA LEU A 3 12.14 9.41 -20.01
C LEU A 3 11.18 10.57 -20.32
N SER A 4 10.04 10.26 -20.94
CA SER A 4 8.99 11.26 -21.16
C SER A 4 7.83 10.96 -20.22
N LEU A 5 7.53 11.91 -19.33
CA LEU A 5 6.38 11.87 -18.43
C LEU A 5 5.20 12.57 -19.10
N CYS A 6 4.19 11.80 -19.51
CA CYS A 6 2.96 12.36 -20.06
C CYS A 6 1.92 12.52 -18.94
N ASN A 7 1.77 13.74 -18.41
CA ASN A 7 0.59 14.13 -17.66
C ASN A 7 -0.23 15.09 -18.55
N HIS A 8 -1.38 14.64 -19.03
CA HIS A 8 -2.29 15.49 -19.80
C HIS A 8 -3.71 15.33 -19.27
N SER A 9 -4.09 16.29 -18.44
CA SER A 9 -5.47 16.70 -18.20
C SER A 9 -5.40 18.20 -17.91
N PHE A 10 -6.15 18.98 -18.69
CA PHE A 10 -6.27 20.46 -18.74
C PHE A 10 -5.46 21.20 -19.85
N PRO A 11 -6.13 22.09 -20.63
CA PRO A 11 -5.50 22.86 -21.69
C PRO A 11 -4.66 24.03 -21.12
N PRO A 12 -3.53 24.42 -21.75
CA PRO A 12 -2.69 25.48 -21.21
C PRO A 12 -3.26 26.87 -21.52
N LEU A 13 -3.35 27.71 -20.49
CA LEU A 13 -3.36 29.16 -20.67
C LEU A 13 -1.97 29.60 -21.14
N LEU A 14 -1.95 30.35 -22.26
CA LEU A 14 -0.75 30.89 -22.87
C LEU A 14 -0.05 31.88 -21.94
N TYR A 15 1.15 31.54 -21.47
CA TYR A 15 2.13 32.51 -20.99
C TYR A 15 3.48 32.22 -21.64
N SER A 16 3.90 33.16 -22.48
CA SER A 16 5.19 33.19 -23.16
C SER A 16 6.25 33.84 -22.27
N TYR A 17 7.34 33.12 -21.98
CA TYR A 17 8.60 33.69 -21.47
C TYR A 17 9.73 33.41 -22.46
N PRO A 18 10.68 34.35 -22.66
CA PRO A 18 11.72 34.24 -23.67
C PRO A 18 12.86 33.32 -23.21
N SER A 19 13.32 32.48 -24.14
CA SER A 19 14.47 31.59 -24.01
C SER A 19 15.81 32.35 -24.10
N PRO A 20 16.84 32.04 -23.27
CA PRO A 20 18.18 32.57 -23.42
C PRO A 20 18.97 31.81 -24.52
N PRO A 21 20.04 32.40 -25.08
CA PRO A 21 20.66 31.91 -26.31
C PRO A 21 21.55 30.68 -26.09
N PHE A 22 21.43 29.72 -27.01
CA PHE A 22 22.33 28.57 -27.16
C PHE A 22 23.75 29.04 -27.56
N ARG A 23 24.77 28.57 -26.83
CA ARG A 23 26.17 28.60 -27.29
C ARG A 23 26.53 27.26 -27.93
N LEU A 24 26.88 27.30 -29.21
CA LEU A 24 27.55 26.23 -29.95
C LEU A 24 28.99 26.06 -29.44
N ILE A 25 29.41 24.84 -29.14
CA ILE A 25 30.81 24.45 -29.14
C ILE A 25 30.97 23.33 -30.17
N ALA A 26 31.68 23.65 -31.24
CA ALA A 26 32.18 22.71 -32.22
C ALA A 26 33.42 21.99 -31.67
N ALA A 27 33.53 20.69 -31.94
CA ALA A 27 34.80 19.98 -31.89
C ALA A 27 34.92 19.11 -33.15
N SER A 28 35.99 19.37 -33.92
CA SER A 28 36.28 18.77 -35.20
C SER A 28 37.19 17.54 -35.07
N HIS A 29 36.97 16.58 -35.96
CA HIS A 29 37.92 15.69 -36.64
C HIS A 29 39.03 14.97 -35.85
N HIS A 30 39.04 13.64 -35.98
CA HIS A 30 40.18 12.94 -36.59
C HIS A 30 39.75 11.66 -37.36
N LYS A 31 40.41 11.46 -38.50
CA LYS A 31 40.29 10.43 -39.56
C LYS A 31 40.55 8.99 -39.06
N ALA A 32 39.72 8.02 -39.43
CA ALA A 32 39.81 7.08 -40.57
C ALA A 32 40.79 5.91 -40.41
N PHE A 33 40.31 4.67 -40.54
CA PHE A 33 41.01 3.62 -41.30
C PHE A 33 40.03 2.56 -41.80
N ILE A 34 40.17 2.22 -43.08
CA ILE A 34 39.43 1.22 -43.85
C ILE A 34 40.27 -0.06 -43.85
N THR A 35 39.67 -1.22 -43.60
CA THR A 35 40.13 -2.50 -44.18
C THR A 35 38.96 -3.43 -44.47
N THR A 36 38.87 -3.77 -45.75
CA THR A 36 38.07 -4.84 -46.36
C THR A 36 38.65 -6.22 -46.04
N GLY A 37 37.81 -7.24 -45.91
CA GLY A 37 38.23 -8.65 -45.92
C GLY A 37 37.04 -9.61 -45.92
N ALA A 38 36.81 -10.27 -47.06
CA ALA A 38 35.83 -11.32 -47.27
C ALA A 38 36.48 -12.72 -47.16
N SER A 39 35.75 -13.73 -46.67
CA SER A 39 35.80 -15.19 -46.97
C SER A 39 34.92 -15.92 -45.93
N ILE A 40 33.78 -16.52 -46.24
CA ILE A 40 33.51 -17.83 -46.91
C ILE A 40 33.86 -19.07 -46.06
N ALA A 41 32.80 -19.86 -45.80
CA ALA A 41 32.68 -21.33 -45.80
C ALA A 41 32.64 -22.19 -44.49
N ILE A 42 31.52 -22.95 -44.37
CA ILE A 42 31.36 -24.42 -44.19
C ILE A 42 31.89 -25.04 -42.86
N SER A 43 31.31 -26.03 -42.14
CA SER A 43 30.04 -26.78 -42.06
C SER A 43 30.20 -27.86 -40.94
N LEU A 44 29.11 -28.59 -40.60
CA LEU A 44 28.97 -29.81 -39.77
C LEU A 44 29.25 -29.69 -38.25
N GLY A 45 28.31 -30.03 -37.33
CA GLY A 45 27.80 -31.38 -36.98
C GLY A 45 28.59 -31.89 -35.75
N LEU A 46 28.04 -32.21 -34.57
CA LEU A 46 27.17 -33.34 -34.26
C LEU A 46 26.76 -33.32 -32.76
N LEU A 47 25.57 -33.87 -32.49
CA LEU A 47 25.07 -34.39 -31.21
C LEU A 47 26.07 -35.31 -30.52
N ILE A 48 26.15 -35.28 -29.17
CA ILE A 48 26.12 -36.48 -28.26
C ILE A 48 25.73 -36.02 -26.84
N SER A 49 24.62 -36.55 -26.32
CA SER A 49 24.36 -36.76 -24.87
C SER A 49 24.95 -38.11 -24.46
N PRO A 50 25.33 -38.35 -23.20
CA PRO A 50 24.42 -39.18 -22.40
C PRO A 50 24.41 -38.88 -20.89
N SER A 51 23.32 -39.37 -20.29
CA SER A 51 22.98 -39.50 -18.88
C SER A 51 23.57 -40.78 -18.24
N SER A 52 23.86 -40.72 -16.93
CA SER A 52 23.80 -41.86 -15.98
C SER A 52 23.98 -41.33 -14.54
N LEU A 53 22.95 -41.46 -13.67
CA LEU A 53 22.82 -42.41 -12.55
C LEU A 53 23.98 -42.34 -11.53
N ALA A 54 23.77 -41.80 -10.32
CA ALA A 54 23.09 -42.36 -9.14
C ALA A 54 24.10 -42.94 -8.13
N SER A 55 24.06 -42.48 -6.88
CA SER A 55 24.51 -43.20 -5.68
C SER A 55 23.94 -42.53 -4.43
N GLU A 56 23.35 -43.37 -3.59
CA GLU A 56 22.59 -43.09 -2.38
C GLU A 56 23.42 -43.37 -1.11
N LEU A 57 23.01 -42.73 0.00
CA LEU A 57 23.11 -43.15 1.42
C LEU A 57 24.46 -43.02 2.17
N PRO A 58 24.48 -43.00 3.54
CA PRO A 58 23.36 -43.09 4.50
C PRO A 58 23.35 -42.03 5.65
N LEU A 59 22.21 -42.04 6.36
CA LEU A 59 21.98 -41.55 7.73
C LEU A 59 22.88 -42.26 8.77
N ASN A 60 23.31 -41.54 9.81
CA ASN A 60 23.47 -42.16 11.14
C ASN A 60 23.24 -41.16 12.31
N GLN A 61 22.86 -41.75 13.44
CA GLN A 61 22.09 -41.25 14.58
C GLN A 61 22.91 -40.70 15.76
N SER A 62 22.18 -40.07 16.69
CA SER A 62 22.40 -39.96 18.14
C SER A 62 23.52 -39.01 18.61
N SER A 63 23.43 -38.27 19.72
CA SER A 63 22.75 -38.52 21.00
C SER A 63 22.64 -37.23 21.83
N ALA A 64 21.59 -37.13 22.65
CA ALA A 64 21.50 -36.21 23.78
C ALA A 64 22.51 -36.56 24.89
N ILE A 65 22.93 -35.59 25.72
CA ILE A 65 23.21 -35.72 27.17
C ILE A 65 23.26 -34.33 27.83
N SER A 66 22.82 -34.34 29.08
CA SER A 66 22.42 -33.32 30.05
C SER A 66 23.50 -32.38 30.63
N LEU A 67 23.00 -31.23 31.10
CA LEU A 67 23.27 -30.53 32.38
C LEU A 67 24.46 -31.02 33.23
N VAL A 68 25.40 -30.11 33.49
CA VAL A 68 26.18 -30.06 34.74
C VAL A 68 26.34 -28.59 35.17
N GLN A 69 25.97 -28.32 36.42
CA GLN A 69 26.25 -27.11 37.18
C GLN A 69 27.72 -27.09 37.61
N SER A 70 28.36 -25.92 37.57
CA SER A 70 29.50 -25.63 38.44
C SER A 70 29.46 -24.18 38.88
N ASN A 71 29.24 -23.99 40.18
CA ASN A 71 29.60 -22.79 40.93
C ASN A 71 31.10 -22.51 40.77
N ASP A 72 31.46 -21.26 40.49
CA ASP A 72 32.70 -20.74 41.03
C ASP A 72 32.52 -19.29 41.49
N LYS A 73 33.03 -19.02 42.68
CA LYS A 73 32.99 -17.74 43.37
C LYS A 73 34.18 -16.92 42.92
N ASP A 74 33.95 -15.72 42.43
CA ASP A 74 34.90 -14.62 42.60
C ASP A 74 34.14 -13.32 42.86
N GLN A 75 34.37 -12.76 44.05
CA GLN A 75 33.84 -11.46 44.47
C GLN A 75 34.60 -10.36 43.74
N LEU A 76 33.91 -9.61 42.90
CA LEU A 76 34.32 -8.25 42.55
C LEU A 76 33.17 -7.29 42.94
N ASN A 77 33.44 -6.52 43.98
CA ASN A 77 32.55 -5.57 44.60
C ASN A 77 32.42 -4.32 43.70
N CYS A 78 31.29 -4.15 43.01
CA CYS A 78 30.87 -2.88 42.44
C CYS A 78 29.41 -2.64 42.82
N ARG A 79 29.18 -1.49 43.44
CA ARG A 79 27.98 -1.03 44.13
C ARG A 79 26.84 -0.82 43.11
N GLU A 80 25.74 -1.56 43.25
CA GLU A 80 24.49 -1.35 42.53
C GLU A 80 23.68 -0.25 43.23
N ASP A 81 23.59 0.92 42.61
CA ASP A 81 22.53 1.88 42.91
C ASP A 81 21.31 1.49 42.05
N GLU A 82 20.51 0.55 42.56
CA GLU A 82 19.18 0.24 42.01
C GLU A 82 18.24 1.42 42.33
N PRO A 83 17.68 2.12 41.33
CA PRO A 83 16.58 3.03 41.59
C PRO A 83 15.35 2.20 41.95
N ASP A 84 14.86 2.42 43.16
CA ASP A 84 13.68 1.81 43.77
C ASP A 84 12.50 1.84 42.78
N LEU A 85 12.32 0.73 42.05
CA LEU A 85 11.22 0.53 41.11
C LEU A 85 9.96 0.22 41.92
N SER A 86 9.49 1.23 42.64
CA SER A 86 8.09 1.31 43.02
C SER A 86 7.31 1.50 41.73
N THR A 87 6.95 0.39 41.09
CA THR A 87 5.83 0.33 40.17
C THR A 87 4.58 0.72 40.95
N SER A 88 4.38 2.03 41.06
CA SER A 88 3.05 2.62 41.08
C SER A 88 2.34 2.02 39.88
N ALA A 89 1.43 1.08 40.14
CA ALA A 89 0.48 0.63 39.16
C ALA A 89 -0.26 1.88 38.70
N ALA A 90 0.12 2.41 37.54
CA ALA A 90 -0.57 3.53 36.92
C ALA A 90 -2.05 3.15 36.86
N GLU A 91 -2.88 3.92 37.56
CA GLU A 91 -4.33 3.84 37.39
C GLU A 91 -4.63 3.97 35.90
N PRO A 92 -5.62 3.23 35.35
CA PRO A 92 -5.97 3.40 33.95
C PRO A 92 -6.34 4.86 33.76
N ASP A 93 -5.57 5.61 32.95
CA ASP A 93 -5.84 7.01 32.65
C ASP A 93 -7.30 7.13 32.24
N LEU A 94 -8.12 7.66 33.16
CA LEU A 94 -9.54 7.85 32.93
C LEU A 94 -9.66 8.90 31.84
N VAL A 95 -9.91 8.44 30.60
CA VAL A 95 -10.07 9.30 29.44
C VAL A 95 -11.26 10.24 29.69
N THR A 96 -10.96 11.47 30.13
CA THR A 96 -11.96 12.50 30.43
C THR A 96 -12.44 13.18 29.14
N ASN A 97 -13.61 13.81 29.19
CA ASN A 97 -14.12 14.55 28.03
C ASN A 97 -13.21 15.75 27.71
N ASP A 98 -12.78 16.48 28.73
CA ASP A 98 -11.85 17.61 28.60
C ASP A 98 -10.47 17.15 28.10
N GLY A 99 -9.98 16.01 28.60
CA GLY A 99 -8.72 15.39 28.18
C GLY A 99 -8.69 15.11 26.69
N ILE A 100 -9.72 14.47 26.12
CA ILE A 100 -9.74 14.18 24.67
C ILE A 100 -9.72 15.44 23.83
N VAL A 101 -10.46 16.48 24.23
CA VAL A 101 -10.45 17.74 23.47
C VAL A 101 -9.07 18.40 23.54
N ALA A 102 -8.44 18.38 24.72
CA ALA A 102 -7.07 18.87 24.90
C ALA A 102 -6.07 18.09 24.05
N ASP A 103 -6.13 16.75 24.04
CA ASP A 103 -5.25 15.89 23.26
C ASP A 103 -5.35 16.19 21.76
N VAL A 104 -6.56 16.32 21.23
CA VAL A 104 -6.75 16.67 19.81
C VAL A 104 -6.21 18.06 19.51
N TRP A 105 -6.42 19.04 20.41
CA TRP A 105 -5.85 20.38 20.24
C TRP A 105 -4.32 20.32 20.16
N HIS A 106 -3.68 19.52 21.02
CA HIS A 106 -2.22 19.32 21.05
C HIS A 106 -1.71 18.67 19.77
N ILE A 107 -2.37 17.61 19.27
CA ILE A 107 -1.99 16.95 18.02
C ILE A 107 -2.00 17.93 16.85
N VAL A 108 -3.05 18.74 16.72
CA VAL A 108 -3.14 19.75 15.65
C VAL A 108 -2.08 20.83 15.84
N ASN A 109 -1.86 21.31 17.07
CA ASN A 109 -0.85 22.32 17.35
C ASN A 109 0.55 21.88 16.90
N ASP A 110 0.88 20.61 17.11
CA ASP A 110 2.23 20.10 16.91
C ASP A 110 2.46 19.58 15.48
N SER A 111 1.42 19.08 14.81
CA SER A 111 1.56 18.31 13.56
C SER A 111 0.83 18.90 12.34
N PHE A 112 0.01 19.95 12.51
CA PHE A 112 -0.78 20.48 11.40
C PHE A 112 0.10 21.14 10.32
N LEU A 113 -0.06 20.68 9.08
CA LEU A 113 0.65 21.21 7.92
C LEU A 113 -0.21 22.29 7.25
N ASN A 114 0.16 23.55 7.46
CA ASN A 114 -0.50 24.66 6.77
C ASN A 114 -0.01 24.76 5.32
N THR A 115 -0.81 24.29 4.38
CA THR A 115 -0.49 24.30 2.95
C THR A 115 -1.09 25.50 2.19
N GLY A 116 -1.91 26.35 2.83
CA GLY A 116 -2.35 27.64 2.31
C GLY A 116 -3.79 28.08 2.66
N HIS A 117 -3.97 29.41 2.69
CA HIS A 117 -5.17 30.25 2.99
C HIS A 117 -5.55 30.52 4.47
N ARG A 118 -5.02 31.64 5.00
CA ARG A 118 -5.53 32.66 5.98
C ARG A 118 -6.41 32.29 7.21
N SER A 119 -6.83 31.06 7.45
CA SER A 119 -7.72 30.71 8.58
C SER A 119 -6.98 30.28 9.85
N TRP A 120 -5.74 29.79 9.71
CA TRP A 120 -4.96 29.24 10.83
C TRP A 120 -3.65 30.00 11.05
N SER A 121 -3.41 30.38 12.31
CA SER A 121 -2.12 30.83 12.85
C SER A 121 -1.94 30.24 14.26
N PRO A 122 -0.71 30.08 14.75
CA PRO A 122 -0.46 29.62 16.12
C PRO A 122 -1.21 30.46 17.17
N GLU A 123 -1.30 31.77 16.99
CA GLU A 123 -1.98 32.70 17.90
C GLU A 123 -3.51 32.50 17.89
N THR A 124 -4.10 32.35 16.70
CA THR A 124 -5.54 32.06 16.57
C THR A 124 -5.90 30.66 17.07
N TRP A 125 -4.97 29.70 16.97
CA TRP A 125 -5.14 28.36 17.52
C TRP A 125 -5.04 28.32 19.04
N LEU A 126 -4.11 29.08 19.63
CA LEU A 126 -3.98 29.28 21.06
C LEU A 126 -5.22 29.95 21.66
N SER A 127 -5.78 30.96 20.98
CA SER A 127 -7.03 31.60 21.42
C SER A 127 -8.19 30.60 21.53
N LYS A 128 -8.25 29.59 20.65
CA LYS A 128 -9.29 28.55 20.71
C LYS A 128 -9.13 27.62 21.91
N LYS A 129 -7.92 27.47 22.45
CA LYS A 129 -7.67 26.67 23.66
C LYS A 129 -8.41 27.25 24.86
N GLU A 130 -8.39 28.57 24.99
CA GLU A 130 -9.10 29.26 26.07
C GLU A 130 -10.62 29.08 25.92
N ASP A 131 -11.15 29.25 24.71
CA ASP A 131 -12.57 29.02 24.42
C ASP A 131 -13.01 27.59 24.77
N ILE A 132 -12.17 26.59 24.50
CA ILE A 132 -12.41 25.18 24.81
C ILE A 132 -12.38 24.90 26.32
N THR A 133 -11.42 25.49 27.03
CA THR A 133 -11.17 25.23 28.46
C THR A 133 -12.12 25.99 29.38
N SER A 134 -12.76 27.06 28.86
CA SER A 134 -13.65 27.94 29.62
C SER A 134 -14.91 27.27 30.19
N THR A 135 -15.36 26.15 29.62
CA THR A 135 -16.61 25.47 30.01
C THR A 135 -16.38 23.97 30.20
N PRO A 136 -16.72 23.39 31.38
CA PRO A 136 -16.61 21.95 31.60
C PRO A 136 -17.41 21.13 30.58
N ILE A 137 -16.79 20.08 30.04
CA ILE A 137 -17.43 19.26 29.00
C ILE A 137 -18.26 18.14 29.63
N GLN A 138 -19.56 18.39 29.75
CA GLN A 138 -20.51 17.54 30.47
C GLN A 138 -20.78 16.17 29.83
N SER A 139 -20.50 15.97 28.54
CA SER A 139 -20.78 14.70 27.86
C SER A 139 -19.80 14.38 26.73
N ARG A 140 -19.66 13.09 26.40
CA ARG A 140 -18.82 12.61 25.30
C ARG A 140 -19.29 13.11 23.94
N ALA A 141 -20.61 13.19 23.74
CA ALA A 141 -21.20 13.77 22.52
C ALA A 141 -20.80 15.25 22.38
N ARG A 142 -20.86 16.01 23.48
CA ARG A 142 -20.43 17.41 23.48
C ARG A 142 -18.94 17.55 23.18
N ALA A 143 -18.09 16.67 23.71
CA ALA A 143 -16.66 16.65 23.40
C ALA A 143 -16.42 16.48 21.90
N HIS A 144 -17.06 15.48 21.27
CA HIS A 144 -16.94 15.25 19.83
C HIS A 144 -17.41 16.45 19.00
N ASP A 145 -18.49 17.11 19.39
CA ASP A 145 -19.01 18.30 18.68
C ASP A 145 -18.11 19.53 18.82
N ILE A 146 -17.42 19.68 19.95
CA ILE A 146 -16.40 20.71 20.14
C ILE A 146 -15.21 20.41 19.23
N ILE A 147 -14.71 19.17 19.23
CA ILE A 147 -13.60 18.74 18.37
C ILE A 147 -13.93 18.99 16.89
N ARG A 148 -15.11 18.56 16.41
CA ARG A 148 -15.50 18.78 15.01
C ARG A 148 -15.49 20.25 14.64
N ARG A 149 -16.08 21.13 15.47
CA ARG A 149 -16.08 22.58 15.22
C ARG A 149 -14.68 23.18 15.25
N MET A 150 -13.84 22.71 16.17
CA MET A 150 -12.43 23.11 16.25
C MET A 150 -11.69 22.75 14.95
N LEU A 151 -11.83 21.51 14.46
CA LEU A 151 -11.19 21.07 13.22
C LEU A 151 -11.76 21.74 11.96
N THR A 152 -13.07 21.96 11.87
CA THR A 152 -13.68 22.70 10.75
C THR A 152 -13.11 24.11 10.61
N SER A 153 -12.67 24.73 11.70
CA SER A 153 -12.06 26.06 11.64
C SER A 153 -10.66 26.11 11.00
N LEU A 154 -10.05 24.95 10.75
CA LEU A 154 -8.81 24.83 9.98
C LEU A 154 -9.05 25.02 8.48
N ASP A 155 -10.30 24.92 8.02
CA ASP A 155 -10.67 24.99 6.59
C ASP A 155 -9.92 23.97 5.71
N ASP A 156 -9.53 22.83 6.32
CA ASP A 156 -8.89 21.73 5.63
C ASP A 156 -9.89 20.56 5.46
N PRO A 157 -10.29 20.20 4.23
CA PRO A 157 -11.24 19.11 3.99
C PRO A 157 -10.68 17.73 4.36
N TYR A 158 -9.37 17.59 4.54
CA TYR A 158 -8.74 16.32 4.90
C TYR A 158 -8.62 16.13 6.42
N THR A 159 -8.60 17.21 7.20
CA THR A 159 -8.55 17.14 8.67
C THR A 159 -9.94 17.01 9.27
N HIS A 160 -10.26 15.84 9.81
CA HIS A 160 -11.56 15.58 10.43
C HIS A 160 -11.44 14.61 11.62
N PHE A 161 -12.41 14.70 12.53
CA PHE A 161 -12.51 13.81 13.68
C PHE A 161 -13.40 12.61 13.36
N LEU A 162 -12.94 11.43 13.79
CA LEU A 162 -13.69 10.19 13.74
C LEU A 162 -13.98 9.74 15.16
N SER A 163 -15.26 9.63 15.51
CA SER A 163 -15.66 8.96 16.75
C SER A 163 -15.27 7.48 16.72
N PRO A 164 -15.19 6.79 17.88
CA PRO A 164 -14.83 5.37 17.91
C PRO A 164 -15.70 4.48 16.99
N ALA A 165 -16.98 4.83 16.81
CA ALA A 165 -17.89 4.11 15.91
C ALA A 165 -17.66 4.43 14.41
N GLU A 166 -17.22 5.65 14.10
CA GLU A 166 -16.83 6.03 12.73
C GLU A 166 -15.47 5.44 12.37
N PHE A 167 -14.51 5.49 13.30
CA PHE A 167 -13.20 4.88 13.17
C PHE A 167 -13.30 3.36 13.05
N SER A 168 -14.14 2.70 13.85
CA SER A 168 -14.34 1.25 13.71
C SER A 168 -14.93 0.87 12.36
N LYS A 169 -15.81 1.70 11.78
CA LYS A 169 -16.29 1.52 10.40
C LYS A 169 -15.20 1.78 9.36
N MET A 170 -14.29 2.73 9.64
CA MET A 170 -13.17 3.05 8.75
C MET A 170 -12.08 1.95 8.78
N ALA A 171 -11.71 1.45 9.96
CA ALA A 171 -10.78 0.33 10.15
C ALA A 171 -11.30 -0.97 9.50
N ARG A 172 -12.59 -1.03 9.12
CA ARG A 172 -13.22 -2.13 8.39
C ARG A 172 -13.14 -1.97 6.86
N TYR A 173 -12.45 -0.95 6.35
CA TYR A 173 -12.20 -0.75 4.90
C TYR A 173 -11.08 -1.62 4.34
N ASP A 174 -10.60 -2.64 5.06
CA ASP A 174 -9.69 -3.63 4.49
C ASP A 174 -10.42 -4.49 3.46
N MET A 175 -10.12 -4.22 2.19
CA MET A 175 -10.57 -5.00 1.06
C MET A 175 -10.06 -6.44 1.19
N THR A 176 -10.99 -7.40 1.16
CA THR A 176 -10.63 -8.82 1.22
C THR A 176 -9.89 -9.27 -0.05
N SER A 177 -9.18 -10.39 0.03
CA SER A 177 -8.48 -11.02 -1.12
C SER A 177 -9.37 -11.32 -2.34
N ILE A 178 -10.70 -11.25 -2.21
CA ILE A 178 -11.67 -11.45 -3.31
C ILE A 178 -12.32 -10.15 -3.79
N GLY A 179 -11.91 -9.00 -3.25
CA GLY A 179 -12.40 -7.68 -3.67
C GLY A 179 -13.76 -7.30 -3.09
N ILE A 180 -14.09 -7.76 -1.87
CA ILE A 180 -15.29 -7.31 -1.13
C ILE A 180 -14.94 -6.61 0.17
N ASN A 181 -15.76 -5.63 0.54
CA ASN A 181 -15.80 -5.00 1.85
C ASN A 181 -17.06 -5.45 2.60
N LEU A 182 -16.91 -5.79 3.88
CA LEU A 182 -18.00 -6.22 4.75
C LEU A 182 -18.36 -5.14 5.77
N MET A 183 -19.65 -4.98 6.02
CA MET A 183 -20.16 -4.16 7.12
C MET A 183 -21.06 -4.97 8.03
N GLU A 184 -20.98 -4.68 9.32
CA GLU A 184 -21.88 -5.20 10.34
C GLU A 184 -23.17 -4.38 10.37
N VAL A 185 -24.31 -5.08 10.37
CA VAL A 185 -25.65 -4.49 10.42
C VAL A 185 -26.42 -5.17 11.55
N PRO A 186 -27.23 -4.43 12.32
CA PRO A 186 -28.12 -5.04 13.31
C PRO A 186 -29.01 -6.11 12.66
N ASP A 187 -29.09 -7.26 13.31
CA ASP A 187 -30.04 -8.31 12.97
C ASP A 187 -31.29 -8.22 13.84
N ASP A 188 -32.42 -8.70 13.33
CA ASP A 188 -33.73 -8.54 13.97
C ASP A 188 -33.82 -9.32 15.31
N ASN A 189 -32.89 -10.25 15.55
CA ASN A 189 -32.79 -11.09 16.75
C ASN A 189 -31.75 -10.59 17.77
N GLN A 190 -31.49 -9.27 17.85
CA GLN A 190 -30.43 -8.66 18.69
C GLN A 190 -28.99 -9.10 18.36
N GLY A 191 -28.79 -9.78 17.23
CA GLY A 191 -27.48 -10.16 16.72
C GLY A 191 -26.89 -9.15 15.75
N VAL A 192 -25.75 -9.51 15.17
CA VAL A 192 -25.12 -8.78 14.07
C VAL A 192 -25.09 -9.69 12.84
N LYS A 193 -25.47 -9.14 11.68
CA LYS A 193 -25.31 -9.78 10.36
C LYS A 193 -24.34 -9.00 9.49
N LEU A 194 -23.69 -9.70 8.56
CA LEU A 194 -22.68 -9.12 7.67
C LEU A 194 -23.24 -8.88 6.28
N LYS A 195 -23.00 -7.69 5.74
CA LYS A 195 -23.39 -7.32 4.38
C LYS A 195 -22.22 -6.83 3.56
N VAL A 196 -22.25 -7.09 2.27
CA VAL A 196 -21.30 -6.55 1.30
C VAL A 196 -21.57 -5.04 1.14
N SER A 197 -20.70 -4.21 1.69
CA SER A 197 -20.81 -2.75 1.64
C SER A 197 -20.16 -2.16 0.39
N GLY A 198 -19.10 -2.79 -0.10
CA GLY A 198 -18.33 -2.38 -1.28
C GLY A 198 -17.79 -3.58 -2.04
N LEU A 199 -17.60 -3.40 -3.35
CA LEU A 199 -17.23 -4.47 -4.28
C LEU A 199 -16.35 -3.90 -5.40
N LEU A 200 -15.20 -4.51 -5.62
CA LEU A 200 -14.31 -4.14 -6.73
C LEU A 200 -14.94 -4.58 -8.06
N LEU A 201 -15.15 -3.64 -8.99
CA LEU A 201 -15.89 -3.88 -10.23
C LEU A 201 -15.20 -4.87 -11.18
N ASP A 202 -13.87 -4.94 -11.15
CA ASP A 202 -13.05 -5.93 -11.87
C ASP A 202 -12.50 -7.02 -10.91
N GLY A 203 -13.16 -7.21 -9.77
CA GLY A 203 -12.76 -8.14 -8.70
C GLY A 203 -13.33 -9.56 -8.86
N PRO A 204 -12.68 -10.58 -8.25
CA PRO A 204 -13.12 -11.98 -8.29
C PRO A 204 -14.56 -12.18 -7.82
N ALA A 205 -14.94 -11.55 -6.70
CA ALA A 205 -16.27 -11.71 -6.14
C ALA A 205 -17.34 -11.16 -7.09
N ARG A 206 -17.07 -10.03 -7.76
CA ARG A 206 -17.97 -9.45 -8.78
C ARG A 206 -18.13 -10.40 -9.96
N SER A 207 -17.02 -10.92 -10.48
CA SER A 207 -17.00 -11.88 -11.59
C SER A 207 -17.71 -13.19 -11.24
N ALA A 208 -17.65 -13.61 -9.98
CA ALA A 208 -18.32 -14.79 -9.48
C ALA A 208 -19.80 -14.58 -9.15
N GLY A 209 -20.31 -13.35 -9.22
CA GLY A 209 -21.75 -13.05 -9.08
C GLY A 209 -22.16 -12.38 -7.75
N VAL A 210 -21.22 -12.11 -6.84
CA VAL A 210 -21.48 -11.34 -5.61
C VAL A 210 -21.87 -9.91 -5.95
N ARG A 211 -22.81 -9.35 -5.19
CA ARG A 211 -23.37 -8.01 -5.40
C ARG A 211 -23.28 -7.17 -4.14
N GLN A 212 -23.24 -5.86 -4.32
CA GLN A 212 -23.34 -4.94 -3.20
C GLN A 212 -24.72 -5.09 -2.54
N GLY A 213 -24.74 -5.12 -1.21
CA GLY A 213 -25.94 -5.30 -0.40
C GLY A 213 -26.29 -6.76 -0.10
N ASP A 214 -25.58 -7.72 -0.67
CA ASP A 214 -25.73 -9.14 -0.33
C ASP A 214 -25.39 -9.38 1.14
N GLU A 215 -26.14 -10.28 1.77
CA GLU A 215 -25.86 -10.75 3.13
C GLU A 215 -24.94 -11.97 3.07
N LEU A 216 -23.81 -11.92 3.78
CA LEU A 216 -22.89 -13.04 3.89
C LEU A 216 -23.36 -13.97 5.02
N MET A 217 -23.71 -15.20 4.67
CA MET A 217 -24.23 -16.20 5.62
C MET A 217 -23.15 -17.18 6.09
N SER A 218 -22.25 -17.61 5.21
CA SER A 218 -21.15 -18.50 5.59
C SER A 218 -19.94 -18.36 4.67
N VAL A 219 -18.77 -18.78 5.19
CA VAL A 219 -17.49 -18.83 4.47
C VAL A 219 -16.90 -20.23 4.66
N ASN A 220 -16.68 -20.96 3.58
CA ASN A 220 -16.24 -22.36 3.58
C ASN A 220 -17.07 -23.27 4.50
N GLY A 221 -18.39 -23.02 4.57
CA GLY A 221 -19.31 -23.77 5.44
C GLY A 221 -19.31 -23.33 6.90
N ILE A 222 -18.46 -22.38 7.30
CA ILE A 222 -18.46 -21.78 8.64
C ILE A 222 -19.49 -20.64 8.66
N ASP A 223 -20.51 -20.77 9.51
CA ASP A 223 -21.50 -19.72 9.75
C ASP A 223 -20.81 -18.47 10.31
N VAL A 224 -21.13 -17.30 9.73
CA VAL A 224 -20.59 -16.00 10.15
C VAL A 224 -21.55 -15.21 11.03
N LYS A 225 -22.72 -15.75 11.36
CA LYS A 225 -23.66 -15.12 12.28
C LYS A 225 -23.00 -14.82 13.63
N GLY A 226 -23.12 -13.57 14.07
CA GLY A 226 -22.52 -13.10 15.33
C GLY A 226 -21.00 -12.89 15.30
N LYS A 227 -20.33 -13.15 14.17
CA LYS A 227 -18.93 -12.78 13.97
C LYS A 227 -18.81 -11.32 13.55
N SER A 228 -17.71 -10.68 13.92
CA SER A 228 -17.34 -9.36 13.42
C SER A 228 -16.98 -9.41 11.93
N SER A 229 -17.01 -8.27 11.26
CA SER A 229 -16.55 -8.16 9.87
C SER A 229 -15.07 -8.53 9.74
N PHE A 230 -14.26 -8.26 10.77
CA PHE A 230 -12.85 -8.63 10.80
C PHE A 230 -12.63 -10.14 10.84
N GLU A 231 -13.37 -10.85 11.69
CA GLU A 231 -13.32 -12.31 11.76
C GLU A 231 -13.78 -12.95 10.45
N ALA A 232 -14.87 -12.47 9.86
CA ALA A 232 -15.33 -12.97 8.56
C ALA A 232 -14.36 -12.67 7.42
N SER A 233 -13.79 -11.46 7.38
CA SER A 233 -12.72 -11.10 6.44
C SER A 233 -11.50 -12.02 6.60
N SER A 234 -11.14 -12.38 7.83
CA SER A 234 -10.05 -13.33 8.10
C SER A 234 -10.35 -14.73 7.56
N LEU A 235 -11.60 -15.20 7.63
CA LEU A 235 -12.03 -16.47 7.02
C LEU A 235 -11.99 -16.43 5.48
N ILE A 236 -12.27 -15.26 4.91
CA ILE A 236 -12.23 -15.03 3.46
C ILE A 236 -10.78 -14.98 2.96
N GLN A 237 -9.85 -14.47 3.78
CA GLN A 237 -8.43 -14.48 3.46
C GLN A 237 -7.87 -15.91 3.34
N GLY A 238 -6.76 -16.02 2.63
CA GLY A 238 -6.09 -17.29 2.36
C GLY A 238 -5.12 -17.14 1.20
N PRO A 239 -4.38 -18.20 0.84
CA PRO A 239 -3.41 -18.15 -0.24
C PRO A 239 -4.05 -17.75 -1.56
N GLY A 240 -3.42 -16.84 -2.30
CA GLY A 240 -3.88 -16.46 -3.64
C GLY A 240 -3.92 -17.67 -4.59
N GLY A 241 -4.90 -17.70 -5.49
CA GLY A 241 -5.16 -18.83 -6.40
C GLY A 241 -5.98 -19.97 -5.79
N THR A 242 -6.32 -19.91 -4.50
CA THR A 242 -7.22 -20.89 -3.86
C THR A 242 -8.67 -20.41 -3.93
N LEU A 243 -9.63 -21.34 -3.88
CA LEU A 243 -11.05 -21.00 -3.84
C LEU A 243 -11.52 -20.75 -2.40
N VAL A 244 -12.44 -19.81 -2.25
CA VAL A 244 -13.28 -19.63 -1.06
C VAL A 244 -14.74 -19.77 -1.47
N LYS A 245 -15.48 -20.62 -0.75
CA LYS A 245 -16.91 -20.83 -0.96
C LYS A 245 -17.68 -19.86 -0.07
N LEU A 246 -18.44 -18.96 -0.66
CA LEU A 246 -19.34 -18.07 0.07
C LEU A 246 -20.77 -18.57 -0.05
N MET A 247 -21.55 -18.45 1.02
CA MET A 247 -23.01 -18.45 0.91
C MET A 247 -23.51 -17.03 1.08
N VAL A 248 -24.14 -16.50 0.04
CA VAL A 248 -24.67 -15.13 0.01
C VAL A 248 -26.18 -15.15 -0.20
N LYS A 249 -26.88 -14.22 0.43
CA LYS A 249 -28.31 -13.98 0.20
C LYS A 249 -28.49 -12.65 -0.50
N HIS A 250 -29.14 -12.68 -1.66
CA HIS A 250 -29.34 -11.48 -2.48
C HIS A 250 -30.48 -10.62 -1.94
N GLY A 251 -30.16 -9.45 -1.38
CA GLY A 251 -31.15 -8.55 -0.80
C GLY A 251 -31.96 -9.16 0.35
N LYS A 252 -33.10 -8.55 0.71
CA LYS A 252 -33.90 -9.00 1.87
C LYS A 252 -34.64 -10.33 1.63
N CYS A 253 -35.15 -10.53 0.41
CA CYS A 253 -36.03 -11.66 0.06
C CYS A 253 -35.55 -12.45 -1.17
N GLY A 254 -34.32 -12.22 -1.65
CA GLY A 254 -33.80 -12.94 -2.81
C GLY A 254 -33.24 -14.31 -2.44
N PRO A 255 -32.80 -15.08 -3.46
CA PRO A 255 -32.30 -16.42 -3.27
C PRO A 255 -30.99 -16.43 -2.47
N VAL A 256 -30.74 -17.56 -1.81
CA VAL A 256 -29.45 -17.88 -1.23
C VAL A 256 -28.66 -18.65 -2.28
N GLU A 257 -27.46 -18.16 -2.60
CA GLU A 257 -26.58 -18.74 -3.61
C GLU A 257 -25.25 -19.12 -2.98
N SER A 258 -24.70 -20.25 -3.41
CA SER A 258 -23.33 -20.63 -3.09
C SER A 258 -22.42 -20.21 -4.24
N VAL A 259 -21.43 -19.38 -3.92
CA VAL A 259 -20.52 -18.78 -4.90
C VAL A 259 -19.09 -19.20 -4.57
N ASP A 260 -18.43 -19.86 -5.51
CA ASP A 260 -17.00 -20.15 -5.40
C ASP A 260 -16.21 -18.99 -6.00
N VAL A 261 -15.38 -18.36 -5.17
CA VAL A 261 -14.59 -17.19 -5.54
C VAL A 261 -13.12 -17.51 -5.45
N GLU A 262 -12.37 -17.23 -6.50
CA GLU A 262 -10.91 -17.36 -6.46
C GLU A 262 -10.29 -16.21 -5.66
N ARG A 263 -9.56 -16.54 -4.60
CA ARG A 263 -8.76 -15.58 -3.83
C ARG A 263 -7.70 -15.02 -4.73
N GLN A 264 -7.65 -13.70 -4.84
CA GLN A 264 -6.52 -13.08 -5.48
C GLN A 264 -5.33 -12.98 -4.52
N PRO A 265 -4.10 -13.07 -5.06
CA PRO A 265 -2.95 -12.59 -4.33
C PRO A 265 -3.23 -11.18 -3.84
N ILE A 266 -2.92 -10.91 -2.57
CA ILE A 266 -3.13 -9.61 -1.89
C ILE A 266 -2.56 -8.44 -2.69
N ALA A 267 -1.61 -8.69 -3.59
CA ALA A 267 -1.16 -7.71 -4.56
C ALA A 267 -1.31 -8.25 -5.99
N ARG A 268 -2.20 -7.61 -6.76
CA ARG A 268 -2.13 -7.66 -8.22
C ARG A 268 -0.97 -6.80 -8.66
N THR A 269 -0.35 -7.20 -9.77
CA THR A 269 0.61 -6.32 -10.43
C THR A 269 -0.07 -5.00 -10.79
N PRO A 270 0.44 -3.84 -10.33
CA PRO A 270 -0.12 -2.55 -10.71
C PRO A 270 0.41 -2.09 -12.08
N VAL A 271 1.22 -2.93 -12.75
CA VAL A 271 1.98 -2.57 -13.94
C VAL A 271 1.46 -3.29 -15.17
N PHE A 272 1.15 -2.52 -16.21
CA PHE A 272 0.89 -3.01 -17.56
C PHE A 272 2.01 -2.52 -18.46
N TYR A 273 2.50 -3.34 -19.37
CA TYR A 273 3.57 -2.92 -20.27
C TYR A 273 3.45 -3.55 -21.65
N ARG A 274 3.95 -2.85 -22.67
CA ARG A 274 3.99 -3.31 -24.06
C ARG A 274 5.08 -2.59 -24.84
N MET A 275 5.51 -3.21 -25.93
CA MET A 275 6.39 -2.56 -26.90
C MET A 275 5.55 -1.71 -27.85
N GLU A 276 6.00 -0.49 -28.09
CA GLU A 276 5.42 0.43 -29.08
C GLU A 276 6.46 0.73 -30.15
N GLN A 277 5.99 0.93 -31.38
CA GLN A 277 6.81 1.39 -32.50
C GLN A 277 6.50 2.84 -32.79
N ILE A 278 7.54 3.67 -32.81
CA ILE A 278 7.44 5.06 -33.26
C ILE A 278 8.29 5.26 -34.52
N ASP A 279 8.12 6.40 -35.19
CA ASP A 279 8.89 6.77 -36.39
C ASP A 279 8.83 5.72 -37.51
N HIS A 280 7.62 5.27 -37.86
CA HIS A 280 7.42 4.24 -38.89
C HIS A 280 8.15 2.91 -38.63
N GLY A 281 8.42 2.59 -37.36
CA GLY A 281 9.04 1.32 -36.95
C GLY A 281 10.56 1.38 -36.80
N SER A 282 11.19 2.55 -36.98
CA SER A 282 12.65 2.67 -36.78
C SER A 282 13.07 2.70 -35.31
N SER A 283 12.15 2.98 -34.39
CA SER A 283 12.43 3.12 -32.96
C SER A 283 11.44 2.31 -32.11
N LEU A 284 11.97 1.49 -31.20
CA LEU A 284 11.21 0.69 -30.25
C LEU A 284 11.15 1.38 -28.89
N VAL A 285 9.93 1.60 -28.38
CA VAL A 285 9.67 2.28 -27.11
C VAL A 285 8.98 1.32 -26.14
N GLY A 286 9.51 1.21 -24.94
CA GLY A 286 8.88 0.48 -23.86
C GLY A 286 7.80 1.32 -23.18
N TYR A 287 6.52 1.01 -23.42
CA TYR A 287 5.41 1.63 -22.70
C TYR A 287 5.14 0.86 -21.42
N VAL A 288 5.16 1.53 -20.27
CA VAL A 288 4.88 0.99 -18.93
C VAL A 288 3.84 1.87 -18.26
N ARG A 289 2.68 1.33 -17.92
CA ARG A 289 1.62 2.01 -17.17
C ARG A 289 1.59 1.50 -15.75
N LEU A 290 1.70 2.40 -14.77
CA LEU A 290 1.55 2.10 -13.35
C LEU A 290 0.20 2.65 -12.86
N LYS A 291 -0.72 1.77 -12.47
CA LYS A 291 -2.05 2.16 -11.99
C LYS A 291 -2.08 2.63 -10.53
N GLU A 292 -1.19 2.11 -9.68
CA GLU A 292 -1.19 2.38 -8.25
C GLU A 292 0.20 2.10 -7.66
N PHE A 293 0.60 2.87 -6.65
CA PHE A 293 1.80 2.60 -5.85
C PHE A 293 1.51 1.58 -4.74
N ASN A 294 1.41 0.30 -5.09
CA ASN A 294 1.28 -0.78 -4.10
C ASN A 294 2.63 -1.44 -3.77
N ALA A 295 2.64 -2.43 -2.86
CA ALA A 295 3.85 -3.10 -2.42
C ALA A 295 4.63 -3.85 -3.53
N LEU A 296 3.99 -4.20 -4.64
CA LEU A 296 4.63 -4.85 -5.79
C LEU A 296 5.16 -3.87 -6.85
N ALA A 297 4.71 -2.62 -6.83
CA ALA A 297 4.92 -1.65 -7.90
C ALA A 297 6.38 -1.55 -8.36
N LYS A 298 7.33 -1.43 -7.42
CA LYS A 298 8.76 -1.35 -7.74
C LYS A 298 9.26 -2.59 -8.47
N LYS A 299 9.02 -3.77 -7.90
CA LYS A 299 9.47 -5.05 -8.47
C LYS A 299 8.92 -5.23 -9.88
N ASP A 300 7.66 -4.90 -10.07
CA ASP A 300 6.96 -5.09 -11.33
C ASP A 300 7.42 -4.09 -12.40
N ILE A 301 7.71 -2.84 -12.03
CA ILE A 301 8.32 -1.85 -12.94
C ILE A 301 9.69 -2.33 -13.39
N VAL A 302 10.56 -2.74 -12.44
CA VAL A 302 11.91 -3.23 -12.77
C VAL A 302 11.83 -4.42 -13.73
N THR A 303 10.92 -5.36 -13.44
CA THR A 303 10.70 -6.55 -14.29
C THR A 303 10.20 -6.18 -15.68
N ALA A 304 9.20 -5.29 -15.78
CA ALA A 304 8.65 -4.82 -17.03
C ALA A 304 9.71 -4.11 -17.89
N MET A 305 10.48 -3.21 -17.27
CA MET A 305 11.52 -2.45 -17.96
C MET A 305 12.64 -3.35 -18.46
N GLN A 306 13.08 -4.33 -17.67
CA GLN A 306 14.09 -5.29 -18.09
C GLN A 306 13.62 -6.10 -19.31
N ARG A 307 12.39 -6.64 -19.26
CA ARG A 307 11.81 -7.38 -20.39
C ARG A 307 11.71 -6.54 -21.67
N LEU A 308 11.25 -5.30 -21.55
CA LEU A 308 11.17 -4.38 -22.68
C LEU A 308 12.54 -4.03 -23.25
N ARG A 309 13.55 -3.87 -22.39
CA ARG A 309 14.95 -3.65 -22.80
C ARG A 309 15.50 -4.85 -23.55
N ASP A 310 15.26 -6.07 -23.05
CA ASP A 310 15.69 -7.31 -23.69
C ASP A 310 15.02 -7.52 -25.07
N MET A 311 13.81 -6.98 -25.25
CA MET A 311 13.12 -6.93 -26.55
C MET A 311 13.58 -5.77 -27.46
N GLY A 312 14.56 -4.97 -27.06
CA GLY A 312 15.17 -3.92 -27.88
C GLY A 312 14.62 -2.50 -27.70
N ALA A 313 13.88 -2.22 -26.62
CA ALA A 313 13.42 -0.86 -26.32
C ALA A 313 14.61 0.08 -26.11
N SER A 314 14.68 1.16 -26.90
CA SER A 314 15.72 2.19 -26.79
C SER A 314 15.32 3.36 -25.88
N SER A 315 14.03 3.50 -25.61
CA SER A 315 13.45 4.51 -24.72
C SER A 315 12.21 3.97 -24.00
N PHE A 316 11.75 4.69 -22.97
CA PHE A 316 10.63 4.26 -22.13
C PHE A 316 9.63 5.40 -21.92
N VAL A 317 8.35 5.03 -21.84
CA VAL A 317 7.26 5.90 -21.40
C VAL A 317 6.69 5.31 -20.12
N LEU A 318 6.76 6.05 -19.01
CA LEU A 318 6.08 5.71 -17.78
C LEU A 318 4.76 6.49 -17.70
N ASP A 319 3.66 5.79 -17.92
CA ASP A 319 2.30 6.34 -17.87
C ASP A 319 1.74 6.24 -16.45
N LEU A 320 1.60 7.39 -15.80
CA LEU A 320 1.01 7.56 -14.47
C LEU A 320 -0.40 8.16 -14.53
N ARG A 321 -1.02 8.24 -15.72
CA ARG A 321 -2.38 8.78 -15.83
C ARG A 321 -3.39 7.86 -15.14
N ASP A 322 -4.34 8.49 -14.46
CA ASP A 322 -5.35 7.85 -13.61
C ASP A 322 -4.76 7.09 -12.40
N ASN A 323 -3.50 7.35 -12.04
CA ASN A 323 -2.89 6.84 -10.81
C ASN A 323 -3.19 7.78 -9.65
N LEU A 324 -3.98 7.30 -8.69
CA LEU A 324 -4.42 8.08 -7.52
C LEU A 324 -3.37 8.13 -6.38
N GLY A 325 -2.18 7.54 -6.59
CA GLY A 325 -1.14 7.42 -5.58
C GLY A 325 -1.08 6.01 -4.98
N GLY A 326 -0.93 5.97 -3.66
CA GLY A 326 -0.74 4.73 -2.89
C GLY A 326 0.37 4.89 -1.86
N LEU A 327 1.14 3.84 -1.63
CA LEU A 327 2.26 3.83 -0.71
C LEU A 327 3.33 4.84 -1.13
N VAL A 328 3.48 5.90 -0.33
CA VAL A 328 4.49 6.97 -0.55
C VAL A 328 5.89 6.38 -0.71
N GLN A 329 6.25 5.42 0.14
CA GLN A 329 7.55 4.75 0.09
C GLN A 329 7.79 4.04 -1.25
N ALA A 330 6.77 3.41 -1.83
CA ALA A 330 6.88 2.78 -3.14
C ALA A 330 7.18 3.83 -4.23
N GLY A 331 6.56 5.02 -4.14
CA GLY A 331 6.87 6.16 -5.01
C GLY A 331 8.33 6.61 -4.92
N VAL A 332 8.84 6.81 -3.71
CA VAL A 332 10.25 7.17 -3.47
C VAL A 332 11.20 6.13 -4.04
N GLU A 333 10.93 4.85 -3.80
CA GLU A 333 11.78 3.77 -4.29
C GLU A 333 11.74 3.59 -5.81
N ILE A 334 10.61 3.87 -6.46
CA ILE A 334 10.49 3.88 -7.91
C ILE A 334 11.22 5.09 -8.50
N ALA A 335 11.10 6.28 -7.89
CA ALA A 335 11.80 7.48 -8.35
C ALA A 335 13.31 7.27 -8.37
N LYS A 336 13.87 6.61 -7.34
CA LYS A 336 15.29 6.23 -7.27
C LYS A 336 15.78 5.35 -8.42
N LEU A 337 14.90 4.68 -9.17
CA LEU A 337 15.30 3.92 -10.37
C LEU A 337 15.74 4.83 -11.54
N PHE A 338 15.36 6.10 -11.51
CA PHE A 338 15.55 7.05 -12.60
C PHE A 338 16.49 8.21 -12.26
N LEU A 339 16.86 8.36 -10.99
CA LEU A 339 17.72 9.43 -10.50
C LEU A 339 19.18 8.98 -10.41
N ASN A 340 20.10 9.93 -10.56
CA ASN A 340 21.53 9.65 -10.39
C ASN A 340 21.91 9.60 -8.90
N GLU A 341 23.04 8.98 -8.57
CA GLU A 341 23.55 8.97 -7.19
C GLU A 341 23.71 10.41 -6.65
N GLY A 342 23.09 10.69 -5.51
CA GLY A 342 23.14 11.99 -4.83
C GLY A 342 21.89 12.87 -5.00
N GLU A 343 20.95 12.52 -5.89
CA GLU A 343 19.66 13.20 -6.02
C GLU A 343 18.67 12.68 -4.96
N MET A 344 18.18 13.57 -4.09
CA MET A 344 17.18 13.24 -3.06
C MET A 344 15.75 13.50 -3.57
N VAL A 345 14.83 12.64 -3.14
CA VAL A 345 13.38 12.73 -3.40
C VAL A 345 12.68 13.30 -2.18
#